data_AF-A0A350H756-F1
#
_entry.id   AF-A0A350H756-F1
#
_cell.length_a   1.000
_cell.length_b   1.000
_cell.length_c   1.000
_cell.angle_alpha   90.00
_cell.angle_beta   90.00
_cell.angle_gamma   90.00
#
_symmetry.space_group_name_H-M   'P 1'
#
loop_
_entity.id
_entity.type
_entity.pdbx_description
1 polymer ?
#
loop_
_entity_poly.entity_id
_entity_poly.type
_entity_poly.pdbx_seq_one_letter_code
_entity_poly.pdbx_strand_id
1 'polypeptide(L)' 'MAQDILVGFYCEADGDCEINMDKDELKYAEWVKREDVVLQPNDLSLTNEMMKMFKEGKI' A
#
# COMPACT_ATOMS: atom_id res chain seq x y z
N MET A 1 -4.13 -24.67 7.52
CA MET A 1 -4.50 -23.66 8.54
C MET A 1 -3.57 -22.48 8.31
N ALA A 2 -4.08 -21.24 8.24
CA ALA A 2 -3.20 -20.06 8.15
C ALA A 2 -2.47 -19.90 9.48
N GLN A 3 -1.14 -19.77 9.46
CA GLN A 3 -0.31 -19.68 10.68
C GLN A 3 0.02 -18.23 11.05
N ASP A 4 -0.25 -17.28 10.15
CA ASP A 4 0.13 -15.89 10.29
C ASP A 4 -1.10 -14.98 10.40
N ILE A 5 -0.96 -13.89 11.16
CA ILE A 5 -1.95 -12.82 11.27
C ILE A 5 -1.43 -11.63 10.45
N LEU A 6 -2.28 -11.12 9.55
CA LEU A 6 -2.02 -9.88 8.84
C LEU A 6 -2.61 -8.70 9.63
N VAL A 7 -1.80 -7.68 9.88
CA VAL A 7 -2.22 -6.43 10.53
C VAL A 7 -1.78 -5.26 9.66
N GLY A 8 -2.72 -4.37 9.33
CA GLY A 8 -2.51 -3.22 8.46
C GLY A 8 -2.36 -1.92 9.24
N PHE A 9 -1.51 -1.01 8.74
CA PHE A 9 -1.28 0.32 9.31
C PHE A 9 -1.32 1.40 8.22
N TYR A 10 -1.80 2.59 8.58
CA TYR A 10 -1.66 3.79 7.77
C TYR A 10 -0.66 4.72 8.46
N CYS A 11 0.14 5.43 7.66
CA CYS A 11 1.05 6.46 8.16
C CYS A 11 1.07 7.65 7.21
N GLU A 12 1.43 8.80 7.75
CA GLU A 12 1.84 9.96 6.98
C GLU A 12 3.36 9.89 6.82
N ALA A 13 3.84 10.08 5.59
CA ALA A 13 5.27 10.22 5.34
C ALA A 13 5.73 11.60 5.80
N ASP A 14 6.77 11.63 6.63
CA ASP A 14 7.38 12.86 7.15
C ASP A 14 8.77 13.06 6.50
N GLY A 15 9.22 14.32 6.41
CA GLY A 15 10.51 14.69 5.82
C GLY A 15 10.49 15.05 4.33
N ASP A 16 11.57 14.75 3.62
CA ASP A 16 11.81 15.13 2.20
C ASP A 16 11.15 14.19 1.18
N CYS A 17 10.63 13.05 1.63
CA CYS A 17 9.95 12.04 0.83
C CYS A 17 10.81 11.47 -0.33
N GLU A 18 12.15 11.51 -0.25
CA GLU A 18 13.01 10.87 -1.25
C GLU A 18 12.97 9.34 -1.09
N ILE A 19 12.57 8.64 -2.16
CA ILE A 19 12.50 7.18 -2.15
C ILE A 19 13.91 6.60 -2.34
N ASN A 20 14.40 5.93 -1.30
CA ASN A 20 15.61 5.11 -1.34
C ASN A 20 15.23 3.63 -1.31
N MET A 21 15.16 3.00 -2.49
CA MET A 21 14.65 1.63 -2.64
C MET A 21 15.75 0.57 -2.49
N ASP A 22 15.53 -0.42 -1.63
CA ASP A 22 16.32 -1.66 -1.60
C ASP A 22 15.95 -2.55 -2.81
N LYS A 23 16.94 -2.82 -3.66
CA LYS A 23 16.75 -3.55 -4.91
C LYS A 23 16.80 -5.07 -4.74
N ASP A 24 17.27 -5.57 -3.59
CA ASP A 24 17.28 -6.99 -3.29
C ASP A 24 15.90 -7.48 -2.83
N GLU A 25 15.11 -6.60 -2.21
CA GLU A 25 13.74 -6.87 -1.76
C GLU A 25 12.67 -6.36 -2.74
N LEU A 26 12.84 -5.14 -3.27
CA LEU A 26 11.80 -4.44 -4.04
C LEU A 26 12.18 -4.28 -5.51
N LYS A 27 11.19 -4.54 -6.38
CA LYS A 27 11.29 -4.26 -7.81
C LYS A 27 10.92 -2.82 -8.18
N TYR A 28 10.08 -2.17 -7.37
CA TYR A 28 9.47 -0.87 -7.68
C TYR A 28 9.02 -0.13 -6.42
N ALA A 29 9.19 1.20 -6.41
CA ALA A 29 8.65 2.09 -5.40
C ALA A 29 8.43 3.48 -6.03
N GLU A 30 7.22 4.03 -5.85
CA GLU A 30 6.84 5.34 -6.39
C GLU A 30 5.75 5.98 -5.53
N TRP A 31 5.76 7.32 -5.48
CA TRP A 31 4.64 8.11 -5.01
C TRP A 31 3.55 8.19 -6.08
N VAL A 32 2.40 7.57 -5.82
CA VAL A 32 1.23 7.62 -6.70
C VAL A 32 0.15 8.54 -6.13
N LYS A 33 -0.56 9.25 -7.00
CA LYS A 33 -1.72 10.04 -6.58
C LYS A 33 -2.89 9.13 -6.24
N ARG A 34 -3.78 9.61 -5.35
CA ARG A 34 -4.96 8.87 -4.90
C ARG A 34 -5.84 8.39 -6.06
N GLU A 35 -6.11 9.24 -7.06
CA GLU A 35 -6.89 8.85 -8.23
C GLU A 35 -6.26 7.72 -9.06
N ASP A 36 -4.93 7.65 -9.09
CA ASP A 36 -4.15 6.76 -9.94
C ASP A 36 -3.89 5.39 -9.31
N VAL A 37 -4.23 5.19 -8.02
CA VAL A 37 -4.08 3.91 -7.32
C VAL A 37 -4.85 2.80 -8.05
N VAL A 38 -4.15 1.78 -8.54
CA VAL A 38 -4.76 0.63 -9.24
C VAL A 38 -5.11 -0.46 -8.24
N LEU A 39 -6.39 -0.86 -8.19
CA LEU A 39 -6.86 -1.94 -7.32
C LEU A 39 -6.67 -3.30 -7.98
N GLN A 40 -6.47 -4.32 -7.16
CA GLN A 40 -6.43 -5.71 -7.59
C GLN A 40 -7.85 -6.24 -7.85
N PRO A 41 -8.01 -7.19 -8.79
CA PRO A 41 -9.32 -7.70 -9.20
C PRO A 41 -10.00 -8.61 -8.17
N ASN A 42 -9.33 -8.95 -7.06
CA ASN A 42 -9.88 -9.83 -6.02
C ASN A 42 -9.96 -9.11 -4.66
N ASP A 43 -10.98 -9.47 -3.89
CA ASP A 43 -11.26 -8.87 -2.57
C ASP A 43 -10.67 -9.69 -1.41
N LEU A 44 -9.78 -10.64 -1.69
CA LEU A 44 -9.17 -11.54 -0.69
C LEU A 44 -7.81 -11.05 -0.16
N SER A 45 -7.42 -9.82 -0.48
CA SER A 45 -6.12 -9.25 -0.14
C SER A 45 -6.30 -8.08 0.84
N LEU A 46 -5.68 -8.18 2.02
CA LEU A 46 -5.67 -7.08 3.00
C LEU A 46 -5.08 -5.81 2.39
N THR A 47 -3.99 -5.93 1.62
CA THR A 47 -3.36 -4.81 0.94
C THR A 47 -4.33 -4.13 -0.04
N ASN A 48 -5.10 -4.92 -0.81
CA ASN A 48 -6.08 -4.37 -1.75
C ASN A 48 -7.20 -3.61 -1.02
N GLU A 49 -7.71 -4.16 0.07
CA GLU A 49 -8.75 -3.51 0.87
C GLU A 49 -8.24 -2.20 1.48
N MET A 50 -7.01 -2.17 2.00
CA MET A 50 -6.41 -0.94 2.53
C MET A 50 -6.22 0.13 1.45
N MET A 51 -5.71 -0.26 0.29
CA MET A 51 -5.55 0.65 -0.86
C MET A 51 -6.90 1.20 -1.35
N LYS A 52 -7.95 0.37 -1.38
CA LYS A 52 -9.31 0.77 -1.74
C LYS A 52 -9.89 1.78 -0.77
N MET A 53 -9.76 1.52 0.53
CA MET A 53 -10.28 2.42 1.55
C MET A 53 -9.58 3.79 1.52
N PHE A 54 -8.27 3.82 1.29
CA PHE A 54 -7.52 5.06 1.03
C PHE A 54 -7.97 5.76 -0.26
N LYS A 55 -8.15 5.00 -1.36
CA LYS A 55 -8.59 5.53 -2.66
C LYS A 55 -9.98 6.18 -2.58
N GLU A 56 -10.90 5.56 -1.85
CA GLU A 56 -12.28 6.03 -1.65
C GLU A 56 -12.38 7.20 -0.64
N GLY A 57 -11.27 7.65 -0.05
CA GLY A 57 -11.25 8.77 0.89
C GLY A 57 -11.92 8.47 2.24
N LYS A 58 -11.99 7.19 2.61
CA LYS A 58 -12.48 6.75 3.92
C LYS A 58 -11.40 6.86 5.01
N ILE A 59 -10.15 7.07 4.59
CA ILE A 59 -8.95 7.35 5.37
C ILE A 59 -8.15 8.42 4.63
#